data_AF-A0A7W0SBB4-F1
#
_entry.id   AF-A0A7W0SBB4-F1
#
_cell.length_a   1.000
_cell.length_b   1.000
_cell.length_c   1.000
_cell.angle_alpha   90.00
_cell.angle_beta   90.00
_cell.angle_gamma   90.00
#
_symmetry.space_group_name_H-M   'P 1'
#
loop_
_entity.id
_entity.type
_entity.pdbx_description
1 polymer ?
#
loop_
_entity_poly.entity_id
_entity_poly.type
_entity_poly.pdbx_seq_one_letter_code
_entity_poly.pdbx_strand_id
1 'polypeptide(L)' 'MHRDYHRWYSHRLNREMGVAVYGHYGMPILAFPTSGGDEWEQEGQG' A
#
# COMPACT_ATOMS: atom_id res chain seq x y z
N MET A 1 -11.95 -9.29 6.16
CA MET A 1 -11.08 -8.79 5.08
C MET A 1 -9.68 -9.23 5.43
N HIS A 2 -9.01 -10.02 4.59
CA HIS A 2 -7.62 -10.40 4.86
C HIS A 2 -6.76 -9.15 4.68
N ARG A 3 -5.83 -8.91 5.61
CA ARG A 3 -4.85 -7.83 5.52
C ARG A 3 -3.44 -8.40 5.60
N ASP A 4 -2.64 -8.16 4.57
CA ASP A 4 -1.21 -8.42 4.58
C ASP A 4 -0.45 -7.11 4.42
N TYR A 5 0.76 -7.07 4.96
CA TYR A 5 1.63 -5.91 4.87
C TYR A 5 3.03 -6.35 4.47
N HIS A 6 3.56 -5.70 3.43
CA HIS A 6 4.92 -5.90 2.98
C HIS A 6 5.69 -4.58 3.08
N ARG A 7 6.94 -4.66 3.53
CA ARG A 7 7.82 -3.50 3.68
C ARG A 7 9.24 -3.85 3.28
N TRP A 8 9.90 -2.93 2.58
CA TRP A 8 11.30 -3.08 2.19
C TRP A 8 11.96 -1.70 1.97
N TYR A 9 13.29 -1.66 2.10
CA TYR A 9 14.06 -0.47 1.72
C TYR A 9 14.33 -0.47 0.20
N SER A 10 14.04 0.65 -0.46
CA SER A 10 14.37 0.85 -1.88
C SER A 10 15.60 1.72 -2.02
N HIS A 11 16.73 1.11 -2.40
CA HIS A 11 17.95 1.85 -2.74
C HIS A 11 17.76 2.82 -3.91
N ARG A 12 16.88 2.49 -4.86
CA ARG A 12 16.60 3.34 -6.04
C ARG A 12 15.86 4.62 -5.68
N LEU A 13 15.04 4.58 -4.64
CA LEU A 13 14.27 5.72 -4.16
C LEU A 13 14.83 6.30 -2.85
N ASN A 14 15.91 5.71 -2.34
CA ASN A 14 16.55 6.04 -1.07
C ASN A 14 15.55 6.18 0.10
N ARG A 15 14.54 5.31 0.15
CA ARG A 15 13.48 5.35 1.16
C ARG A 15 12.89 3.98 1.46
N GLU A 16 12.26 3.89 2.62
CA GLU A 16 11.39 2.78 3.00
C GLU A 16 10.13 2.77 2.12
N MET A 17 9.75 1.60 1.64
CA MET A 17 8.57 1.36 0.82
C MET A 17 7.67 0.36 1.55
N GLY A 18 6.37 0.65 1.59
CA GLY A 18 5.36 -0.26 2.09
C GLY A 18 4.26 -0.53 1.07
N VAL A 19 3.59 -1.67 1.20
CA VAL A 19 2.37 -2.02 0.46
C VAL A 19 1.41 -2.68 1.43
N ALA A 20 0.25 -2.05 1.62
CA ALA A 20 -0.88 -2.66 2.29
C ALA A 20 -1.72 -3.42 1.27
N VAL A 21 -1.99 -4.70 1.55
CA VAL A 21 -2.78 -5.58 0.68
C VAL A 21 -4.06 -5.94 1.40
N TYR A 22 -5.17 -5.78 0.69
CA TYR A 22 -6.48 -6.06 1.22
C TYR A 22 -7.31 -6.93 0.29
N GLY A 23 -8.18 -7.76 0.86
CA GLY A 23 -9.19 -8.48 0.09
C GLY A 23 -9.26 -9.95 0.45
N HIS A 24 -9.81 -10.75 -0.46
CA HIS A 24 -9.85 -12.21 -0.34
C HIS A 24 -9.98 -12.89 -1.71
N TYR A 25 -10.74 -12.29 -2.64
CA TYR A 25 -10.86 -12.72 -4.03
C TYR A 25 -11.23 -11.53 -4.94
N GLY A 26 -11.05 -11.68 -6.26
CA GLY A 26 -11.51 -10.70 -7.26
C GLY A 26 -10.41 -10.22 -8.20
N MET A 27 -10.72 -9.17 -8.98
CA MET A 27 -9.74 -8.53 -9.85
C MET A 27 -8.73 -7.74 -9.00
N PRO A 28 -7.41 -7.92 -9.20
CA PRO A 28 -6.41 -7.15 -8.48
C PRO A 28 -6.47 -5.68 -8.92
N ILE A 29 -6.43 -4.77 -7.95
CA ILE A 29 -6.36 -3.32 -8.17
C ILE A 29 -5.12 -2.81 -7.46
N LEU A 30 -4.36 -1.95 -8.15
CA LEU A 30 -3.22 -1.25 -7.58
C LEU A 30 -3.56 0.24 -7.45
N ALA A 31 -3.52 0.74 -6.23
CA ALA A 31 -3.72 2.15 -5.93
C ALA A 31 -2.40 2.76 -5.44
N PHE A 32 -2.07 3.94 -5.96
CA PHE A 32 -0.98 4.74 -5.43
C PHE A 32 -1.55 5.81 -4.50
N PRO A 33 -0.86 6.10 -3.38
CA PRO A 33 -1.22 7.23 -2.54
C PRO A 33 -1.18 8.53 -3.33
N THR A 34 -2.07 9.43 -2.99
CA THR A 34 -2.22 10.78 -3.52
C THR A 34 -1.68 11.78 -2.49
N SER A 35 -1.57 13.07 -2.84
CA SER A 35 -1.36 14.18 -1.88
C SER A 35 -0.20 14.03 -0.85
N GLY A 36 0.77 13.15 -1.09
CA GLY A 36 1.85 12.86 -0.14
C GLY A 36 1.52 11.83 0.94
N GLY A 37 0.40 11.11 0.84
CA GLY A 37 0.05 9.99 1.71
C GLY A 37 0.97 8.78 1.55
N ASP A 38 0.77 7.81 2.44
CA ASP A 38 1.49 6.54 2.45
C ASP A 38 0.58 5.37 2.02
N GLU A 39 1.09 4.14 2.09
CA GLU A 39 0.36 2.95 1.64
C GLU A 39 -0.96 2.68 2.37
N TRP A 40 -1.23 3.37 3.49
CA TRP A 40 -2.46 3.25 4.27
C TRP A 40 -3.53 4.27 3.88
N GLU A 41 -3.22 5.20 2.97
CA GLU A 41 -4.14 6.30 2.63
C GLU A 41 -5.53 5.80 2.23
N GLN A 42 -5.63 4.74 1.43
CA GLN A 42 -6.92 4.24 0.98
C GLN A 42 -7.77 3.58 2.08
N GLU A 43 -7.16 3.14 3.18
CA GLU A 43 -7.87 2.61 4.36
C GLU A 43 -8.33 3.75 5.29
N GLY A 44 -7.55 4.83 5.39
CA GLY A 44 -7.83 5.96 6.28
C GLY A 44 -8.91 6.92 5.77
N GLN A 45 -9.22 6.87 4.48
CA GLN A 45 -10.23 7.72 3.83
C GLN A 45 -11.62 7.07 3.96
N GLY A 46 -12.10 6.93 5.21
CA GLY A 46 -13.43 6.43 5.58
C GLY A 46 -14.46 7.54 5.78
#